data_AF-G3TXH5-F1
#
_entry.id   AF-G3TXH5-F1
#
_cell.length_a   1.000
_cell.length_b   1.000
_cell.length_c   1.000
_cell.angle_alpha   90.00
_cell.angle_beta   90.00
_cell.angle_gamma   90.00
#
_symmetry.space_group_name_H-M   'P 1'
#
loop_
_entity.id
_entity.type
_entity.pdbx_description
1 polymer ?
#
loop_
_entity_poly.entity_id
_entity_poly.type
_entity_poly.pdbx_seq_one_letter_code
_entity_poly.pdbx_strand_id
1 'polypeptide(L)'
;MSADYAQAAGAGSLRTLEPANGTRFPFFSDVKRHHRLVLSAVETVVLVLIFAVSLLGNVCALVLVARRRRRGTTSCLVLNLFCADLLFASAIPPVLAVRWTEAWLLGPIACHLLFYVMSLSGSVTILTLAAVSLERMVCIVRLQRGLRGPGWRTRAALLALIWGYSALAALPLCVFFNVVPQRFPGADQEIPICTLVWPNIAGEISWDVSFATLNFLVPGLVIVISYSKILQVRMFQVLQLNFTWAWGMSKVSLVFKKKFELFSTFFSPSIRIHLLW
;
A
#
# COMPACT_ATOMS: atom_id res chain seq x y z
N MET A 1 -22.11 -14.67 73.94
CA MET A 1 -21.02 -13.68 74.12
C MET A 1 -20.12 -13.84 72.89
N SER A 2 -20.52 -13.34 71.72
CA SER A 2 -20.46 -11.94 71.24
C SER A 2 -18.99 -11.51 71.02
N ALA A 3 -18.52 -11.43 69.76
CA ALA A 3 -18.28 -10.17 68.99
C ALA A 3 -16.82 -9.65 69.22
N ASP A 4 -15.97 -9.17 68.30
CA ASP A 4 -16.07 -8.61 66.94
C ASP A 4 -14.68 -8.52 66.23
N TYR A 5 -14.71 -8.54 64.88
CA TYR A 5 -13.96 -7.77 63.84
C TYR A 5 -12.58 -7.12 64.10
N ALA A 6 -11.62 -7.31 63.15
CA ALA A 6 -11.24 -6.29 62.14
C ALA A 6 -10.02 -6.70 61.28
N GLN A 7 -10.17 -6.52 59.96
CA GLN A 7 -9.15 -6.57 58.90
C GLN A 7 -7.96 -5.63 59.15
N ALA A 8 -6.73 -6.12 58.88
CA ALA A 8 -5.57 -5.28 58.58
C ALA A 8 -5.15 -5.53 57.13
N ALA A 9 -5.48 -4.56 56.29
CA ALA A 9 -5.05 -4.44 54.90
C ALA A 9 -3.60 -3.92 54.81
N GLY A 10 -2.92 -4.28 53.72
CA GLY A 10 -1.92 -3.41 53.10
C GLY A 10 -0.47 -3.88 53.10
N ALA A 11 -0.04 -4.45 51.98
CA ALA A 11 1.21 -4.07 51.28
C ALA A 11 1.26 -4.81 49.92
N GLY A 12 0.41 -4.38 48.99
CA GLY A 12 0.48 -4.82 47.60
C GLY A 12 1.72 -4.29 46.92
N SER A 13 2.53 -5.19 46.36
CA SER A 13 3.65 -4.87 45.49
C SER A 13 3.16 -4.10 44.26
N LEU A 14 3.80 -2.97 44.04
CA LEU A 14 3.66 -1.97 42.98
C LEU A 14 3.48 -2.60 41.59
N ARG A 15 2.23 -2.89 41.18
CA ARG A 15 1.88 -2.96 39.77
C ARG A 15 1.79 -1.52 39.30
N THR A 16 2.80 -1.08 38.56
CA THR A 16 2.76 0.13 37.73
C THR A 16 1.43 0.17 37.00
N LEU A 17 0.58 1.12 37.39
CA LEU A 17 -0.61 1.53 36.65
C LEU A 17 -0.15 2.04 35.28
N GLU A 18 -0.12 1.17 34.28
CA GLU A 18 -0.15 1.60 32.88
C GLU A 18 -1.49 2.29 32.65
N PRO A 19 -1.53 3.51 32.07
CA PRO A 19 -2.78 4.17 31.78
C PRO A 19 -3.54 3.35 30.72
N ALA A 20 -4.68 2.80 31.12
CA ALA A 20 -5.64 2.10 30.27
C ALA A 20 -6.38 3.07 29.31
N ASN A 21 -5.63 3.89 28.57
CA ASN A 21 -6.17 4.95 27.72
C ASN A 21 -5.57 4.97 26.30
N GLY A 22 -5.12 3.81 25.79
CA GLY A 22 -4.74 3.63 24.40
C GLY A 22 -5.78 2.80 23.66
N THR A 23 -6.54 3.41 22.74
CA THR A 23 -7.37 2.66 21.80
C THR A 23 -6.46 1.93 20.83
N ARG A 24 -6.17 0.65 21.10
CA ARG A 24 -5.40 -0.18 20.18
C ARG A 24 -6.31 -0.59 19.03
N PHE A 25 -5.89 -0.36 17.79
CA PHE A 25 -6.68 -0.73 16.63
C PHE A 25 -6.50 -2.24 16.36
N PRO A 26 -7.53 -3.07 16.57
CA PRO A 26 -7.49 -4.45 16.14
C PRO A 26 -7.49 -4.48 14.60
N PHE A 27 -6.71 -5.40 14.04
CA PHE A 27 -6.75 -5.66 12.61
C PHE A 27 -8.16 -6.08 12.13
N PHE A 28 -9.00 -6.61 13.04
CA PHE A 28 -10.42 -6.92 12.85
C PHE A 28 -11.28 -5.76 13.33
N SER A 29 -12.01 -5.11 12.43
CA SER A 29 -12.86 -3.97 12.80
C SER A 29 -13.95 -4.41 13.79
N ASP A 30 -14.02 -3.72 14.92
CA ASP A 30 -15.03 -3.93 15.96
C ASP A 30 -16.36 -3.25 15.56
N VAL A 31 -16.95 -3.68 14.43
CA VAL A 31 -18.22 -3.14 13.93
C VAL A 31 -19.37 -3.79 14.70
N LYS A 32 -20.34 -2.97 15.15
CA LYS A 32 -21.58 -3.41 15.82
C LYS A 32 -22.12 -4.71 15.22
N ARG A 33 -22.34 -5.70 16.12
CA ARG A 33 -22.74 -7.10 15.87
C ARG A 33 -23.78 -7.32 14.76
N HIS A 34 -24.69 -6.37 14.52
CA HIS A 34 -25.78 -6.48 13.54
C HIS A 34 -25.35 -6.38 12.06
N HIS A 35 -24.33 -5.60 11.70
CA HIS A 35 -23.86 -5.49 10.30
C HIS A 35 -22.55 -6.24 10.03
N ARG A 36 -21.89 -6.77 11.07
CA ARG A 36 -20.57 -7.39 10.99
C ARG A 36 -20.52 -8.60 10.07
N LEU A 37 -21.45 -9.56 10.21
CA LEU A 37 -21.45 -10.77 9.39
C LEU A 37 -21.60 -10.45 7.90
N VAL A 38 -22.45 -9.47 7.58
CA VAL A 38 -22.63 -9.01 6.20
C VAL A 38 -21.36 -8.33 5.70
N LEU A 39 -20.73 -7.46 6.49
CA LEU A 39 -19.48 -6.80 6.12
C LEU A 39 -18.33 -7.80 5.90
N SER A 40 -18.11 -8.72 6.84
CA SER A 40 -17.07 -9.76 6.73
C SER A 40 -17.33 -10.69 5.55
N ALA A 41 -18.58 -11.04 5.28
CA ALA A 41 -18.94 -11.85 4.11
C ALA A 41 -18.66 -11.10 2.80
N VAL A 42 -19.06 -9.83 2.70
CA VAL A 42 -18.80 -8.98 1.53
C VAL A 42 -17.30 -8.79 1.33
N GLU A 43 -16.54 -8.45 2.39
CA GLU A 43 -15.08 -8.34 2.35
C GLU A 43 -14.44 -9.64 1.89
N THR A 44 -14.90 -10.78 2.43
CA THR A 44 -14.41 -12.10 2.05
C THR A 44 -14.63 -12.38 0.57
N VAL A 45 -15.84 -12.14 0.05
CA VAL A 45 -16.15 -12.33 -1.37
C VAL A 45 -15.24 -11.45 -2.23
N VAL A 46 -15.06 -10.18 -1.87
CA VAL A 46 -14.19 -9.25 -2.59
C VAL A 46 -12.72 -9.72 -2.56
N LEU A 47 -12.19 -10.08 -1.40
CA LEU A 47 -10.80 -10.52 -1.24
C LEU A 47 -10.54 -11.85 -1.96
N VAL A 48 -11.49 -12.79 -1.94
CA VAL A 48 -11.38 -14.05 -2.69
C VAL A 48 -11.38 -13.79 -4.19
N LEU A 49 -12.23 -12.88 -4.69
CA LEU A 49 -12.23 -12.49 -6.10
C LEU A 49 -10.91 -11.80 -6.48
N ILE A 50 -10.42 -10.86 -5.67
CA ILE A 50 -9.13 -10.19 -5.88
C ILE A 50 -8.00 -11.22 -5.89
N PHE A 51 -8.01 -12.17 -4.95
CA PHE A 51 -7.01 -13.23 -4.89
C PHE A 51 -7.03 -14.10 -6.15
N ALA A 52 -8.20 -14.57 -6.59
CA ALA A 52 -8.34 -15.40 -7.78
C ALA A 52 -7.91 -14.65 -9.05
N VAL A 53 -8.35 -13.41 -9.21
CA VAL A 53 -7.99 -12.56 -10.37
C VAL A 53 -6.51 -12.22 -10.35
N SER A 54 -5.94 -11.86 -9.19
CA SER A 54 -4.52 -11.57 -9.05
C SER A 54 -3.67 -12.80 -9.37
N LEU A 55 -4.02 -13.96 -8.83
CA LEU A 55 -3.28 -15.20 -9.08
C LEU A 55 -3.34 -15.58 -10.57
N LEU A 56 -4.54 -15.73 -11.12
CA LEU A 56 -4.71 -16.15 -12.52
C LEU A 56 -4.16 -15.11 -13.50
N GLY A 57 -4.49 -13.83 -13.29
CA GLY A 57 -4.07 -12.73 -14.15
C GLY A 57 -2.57 -12.54 -14.15
N ASN A 58 -1.94 -12.44 -12.97
CA ASN A 58 -0.52 -12.16 -12.86
C ASN A 58 0.33 -13.37 -13.25
N VAL A 59 -0.06 -14.62 -12.92
CA VAL A 59 0.66 -15.81 -13.38
C VAL A 59 0.59 -15.94 -14.91
N CYS A 60 -0.60 -15.81 -15.51
CA CYS A 60 -0.75 -15.88 -16.96
C CYS A 60 0.07 -14.79 -17.66
N ALA A 61 -0.02 -13.55 -17.17
CA ALA A 61 0.71 -12.42 -17.74
C ALA A 61 2.23 -12.57 -17.56
N LEU A 62 2.68 -13.07 -16.41
CA LEU A 62 4.08 -13.38 -16.14
C LEU A 62 4.62 -14.43 -17.12
N VAL A 63 3.89 -15.53 -17.35
CA VAL A 63 4.26 -16.56 -18.33
C VAL A 63 4.34 -15.97 -19.74
N LEU A 64 3.34 -15.17 -20.14
CA LEU A 64 3.28 -14.56 -21.48
C LEU A 64 4.46 -13.60 -21.72
N VAL A 65 4.78 -12.76 -20.73
CA VAL A 65 5.90 -11.81 -20.83
C VAL A 65 7.24 -12.53 -20.72
N ALA A 66 7.35 -13.57 -19.89
CA ALA A 66 8.57 -14.36 -19.72
C ALA A 66 8.96 -15.11 -21.00
N ARG A 67 7.99 -15.57 -21.81
CA ARG A 67 8.20 -16.25 -23.10
C ARG A 67 8.81 -15.35 -24.19
N ARG A 68 8.84 -14.03 -24.01
CA ARG A 68 9.41 -13.11 -25.02
C ARG A 68 10.94 -13.22 -25.05
N ARG A 69 11.50 -13.52 -26.23
CA ARG A 69 12.94 -13.74 -26.47
C ARG A 69 13.83 -12.49 -26.25
N ARG A 70 13.28 -11.29 -26.45
CA ARG A 70 13.98 -10.02 -26.14
C ARG A 70 13.27 -9.28 -25.02
N ARG A 71 13.95 -9.09 -23.89
CA ARG A 71 13.44 -8.35 -22.72
C ARG A 71 14.10 -6.97 -22.65
N GLY A 72 13.32 -5.94 -22.98
CA GLY A 72 13.68 -4.55 -22.71
C GLY A 72 13.46 -4.18 -21.23
N THR A 73 13.80 -2.95 -20.86
CA THR A 73 13.60 -2.42 -19.49
C THR A 73 12.16 -2.51 -19.04
N THR A 74 11.21 -2.08 -19.89
CA THR A 74 9.78 -2.11 -19.57
C THR A 74 9.29 -3.53 -19.30
N SER A 75 9.77 -4.53 -20.06
CA SER A 75 9.39 -5.93 -19.82
C SER A 75 9.90 -6.43 -18.46
N CYS A 76 11.11 -6.05 -18.04
CA CYS A 76 11.65 -6.40 -16.72
C CYS A 76 10.84 -5.75 -15.59
N LEU A 77 10.47 -4.47 -15.72
CA LEU A 77 9.66 -3.77 -14.73
C LEU A 77 8.24 -4.34 -14.65
N VAL A 78 7.63 -4.68 -15.78
CA VAL A 78 6.31 -5.35 -15.81
C VAL A 78 6.37 -6.73 -15.17
N LEU A 79 7.44 -7.51 -15.38
CA LEU A 79 7.63 -8.76 -14.66
C LEU A 79 7.77 -8.54 -13.15
N ASN A 80 8.50 -7.51 -12.72
CA ASN A 80 8.63 -7.15 -11.31
C ASN A 80 7.27 -6.82 -10.67
N LEU A 81 6.40 -6.11 -11.40
CA LEU A 81 5.04 -5.79 -10.97
C LEU A 81 4.23 -7.06 -10.69
N PHE A 82 4.24 -8.02 -11.61
CA PHE A 82 3.55 -9.30 -11.40
C PHE A 82 4.10 -10.07 -10.19
N CYS A 83 5.42 -10.07 -9.97
CA CYS A 83 6.00 -10.67 -8.78
C CYS A 83 5.53 -9.98 -7.48
N ALA A 84 5.46 -8.64 -7.48
CA ALA A 84 4.99 -7.88 -6.33
C ALA A 84 3.50 -8.13 -6.05
N ASP A 85 2.67 -8.17 -7.10
CA ASP A 85 1.23 -8.42 -6.96
C ASP A 85 0.93 -9.85 -6.48
N LEU A 86 1.71 -10.84 -6.92
CA LEU A 86 1.62 -12.22 -6.41
C LEU A 86 2.06 -12.31 -4.95
N LEU A 87 3.10 -11.57 -4.57
CA LEU A 87 3.55 -11.49 -3.19
C LEU A 87 2.47 -10.84 -2.30
N PHE A 88 1.82 -9.76 -2.77
CA PHE A 88 0.69 -9.16 -2.07
C PHE A 88 -0.49 -10.13 -1.96
N ALA A 89 -0.83 -10.83 -3.05
CA ALA A 89 -1.91 -11.82 -3.06
C ALA A 89 -1.67 -12.97 -2.07
N SER A 90 -0.42 -13.36 -1.83
CA SER A 90 -0.08 -14.39 -0.84
C SER A 90 -0.44 -14.03 0.61
N ALA A 91 -0.60 -12.74 0.92
CA ALA A 91 -1.05 -12.26 2.22
C ALA A 91 -2.57 -12.35 2.42
N ILE A 92 -3.36 -12.49 1.36
CA ILE A 92 -4.83 -12.49 1.43
C ILE A 92 -5.38 -13.68 2.26
N PRO A 93 -4.93 -14.94 2.08
CA PRO A 93 -5.46 -16.06 2.85
C PRO A 93 -5.24 -15.94 4.37
N PRO A 94 -4.05 -15.56 4.88
CA PRO A 94 -3.87 -15.24 6.30
C PRO A 94 -4.79 -14.13 6.78
N VAL A 95 -4.97 -13.06 6.00
CA VAL A 95 -5.89 -11.97 6.34
C VAL A 95 -7.32 -12.50 6.51
N LEU A 96 -7.80 -13.30 5.56
CA LEU A 96 -9.11 -13.93 5.63
C LEU A 96 -9.24 -14.87 6.84
N ALA A 97 -8.24 -15.71 7.10
CA ALA A 97 -8.28 -16.62 8.25
C ALA A 97 -8.52 -15.84 9.55
N VAL A 98 -7.77 -14.77 9.75
CA VAL A 98 -7.89 -13.99 10.98
C VAL A 98 -9.18 -13.14 11.00
N ARG A 99 -9.73 -12.75 9.82
CA ARG A 99 -11.07 -12.12 9.69
C ARG A 99 -12.19 -13.02 10.22
N TRP A 100 -12.05 -14.33 10.10
CA TRP A 100 -13.06 -15.28 10.55
C TRP A 100 -12.80 -15.85 11.95
N THR A 101 -11.53 -15.97 12.37
CA THR A 101 -11.20 -16.45 13.73
C THR A 101 -11.37 -15.39 14.80
N GLU A 102 -11.40 -14.10 14.43
CA GLU A 102 -11.66 -12.98 15.35
C GLU A 102 -10.64 -12.91 16.49
N ALA A 103 -9.48 -13.52 16.26
CA ALA A 103 -8.38 -13.63 17.19
C ALA A 103 -7.12 -13.91 16.37
N TRP A 104 -6.00 -13.30 16.77
CA TRP A 104 -4.71 -13.54 16.15
C TRP A 104 -4.12 -14.88 16.62
N LEU A 105 -4.40 -15.94 15.85
CA LEU A 105 -3.97 -17.32 16.15
C LEU A 105 -2.74 -17.78 15.34
N LEU A 106 -2.25 -16.96 14.40
CA LEU A 106 -1.11 -17.28 13.52
C LEU A 106 0.26 -17.16 14.21
N GLY A 107 0.28 -16.72 15.48
CA GLY A 107 1.50 -16.52 16.26
C GLY A 107 2.24 -15.20 15.96
N PRO A 108 3.26 -14.85 16.76
CA PRO A 108 3.93 -13.55 16.67
C PRO A 108 4.70 -13.36 15.36
N ILE A 109 5.38 -14.40 14.87
CA ILE A 109 6.15 -14.33 13.62
C ILE A 109 5.27 -13.92 12.45
N ALA A 110 4.07 -14.49 12.34
CA ALA A 110 3.12 -14.12 11.30
C ALA A 110 2.63 -12.67 11.46
N CYS A 111 2.51 -12.15 12.69
CA CYS A 111 2.09 -10.77 12.95
C CYS A 111 3.11 -9.80 12.37
N HIS A 112 4.40 -10.02 12.61
CA HIS A 112 5.45 -9.20 12.01
C HIS A 112 5.51 -9.33 10.48
N LEU A 113 5.50 -10.57 9.98
CA LEU A 113 5.71 -10.84 8.55
C LEU A 113 4.53 -10.43 7.67
N LEU A 114 3.28 -10.61 8.11
CA LEU A 114 2.11 -10.36 7.26
C LEU A 114 2.04 -8.88 6.85
N PHE A 115 2.13 -7.97 7.82
CA PHE A 115 2.09 -6.53 7.55
C PHE A 115 3.36 -6.04 6.86
N TYR A 116 4.51 -6.61 7.20
CA TYR A 116 5.75 -6.32 6.49
C TYR A 116 5.64 -6.67 4.99
N VAL A 117 5.15 -7.88 4.66
CA VAL A 117 4.99 -8.33 3.27
C VAL A 117 3.95 -7.50 2.52
N MET A 118 2.81 -7.17 3.15
CA MET A 118 1.79 -6.30 2.53
C MET A 118 2.34 -4.92 2.20
N SER A 119 3.04 -4.28 3.14
CA SER A 119 3.62 -2.95 2.93
C SER A 119 4.79 -2.97 1.96
N LEU A 120 5.68 -3.97 2.06
CA LEU A 120 6.78 -4.18 1.13
C LEU A 120 6.26 -4.32 -0.31
N SER A 121 5.33 -5.24 -0.55
CA SER A 121 4.78 -5.49 -1.88
C SER A 121 4.03 -4.28 -2.43
N GLY A 122 3.22 -3.59 -1.61
CA GLY A 122 2.55 -2.34 -1.98
C GLY A 122 3.53 -1.24 -2.42
N SER A 123 4.59 -1.00 -1.63
CA SER A 123 5.65 -0.04 -1.99
C SER A 123 6.37 -0.43 -3.28
N VAL A 124 6.72 -1.71 -3.45
CA VAL A 124 7.37 -2.20 -4.68
C VAL A 124 6.47 -1.98 -5.88
N THR A 125 5.17 -2.27 -5.78
CA THR A 125 4.18 -2.08 -6.87
C THR A 125 4.12 -0.61 -7.30
N ILE A 126 3.97 0.33 -6.37
CA ILE A 126 3.83 1.76 -6.69
C ILE A 126 5.14 2.33 -7.28
N LEU A 127 6.29 2.01 -6.69
CA LEU A 127 7.59 2.46 -7.22
C LEU A 127 7.89 1.85 -8.58
N THR A 128 7.49 0.58 -8.81
CA THR A 128 7.61 -0.06 -10.12
C THR A 128 6.71 0.62 -11.14
N LEU A 129 5.48 0.98 -10.79
CA LEU A 129 4.58 1.73 -11.68
C LEU A 129 5.16 3.09 -12.08
N ALA A 130 5.74 3.82 -11.13
CA ALA A 130 6.45 5.07 -11.41
C ALA A 130 7.69 4.85 -12.29
N ALA A 131 8.46 3.79 -12.07
CA ALA A 131 9.59 3.43 -12.91
C ALA A 131 9.13 3.05 -14.34
N VAL A 132 8.02 2.33 -14.49
CA VAL A 132 7.44 2.00 -15.80
C VAL A 132 7.01 3.26 -16.54
N SER A 133 6.33 4.19 -15.87
CA SER A 133 5.86 5.42 -16.50
C SER A 133 7.02 6.33 -16.93
N LEU A 134 8.07 6.42 -16.10
CA LEU A 134 9.29 7.14 -16.42
C LEU A 134 10.06 6.49 -17.57
N GLU A 135 10.26 5.17 -17.56
CA GLU A 135 10.97 4.47 -18.63
C GLU A 135 10.22 4.61 -19.97
N ARG A 136 8.89 4.63 -19.98
CA ARG A 136 8.10 4.92 -21.19
C ARG A 136 8.40 6.33 -21.73
N MET A 137 8.43 7.34 -20.85
CA MET A 137 8.77 8.71 -21.24
C MET A 137 10.19 8.80 -21.79
N VAL A 138 11.16 8.23 -21.08
CA VAL A 138 12.58 8.24 -21.48
C VAL A 138 12.78 7.46 -22.77
N CYS A 139 12.08 6.34 -22.98
CA CYS A 139 12.15 5.56 -24.21
C CYS A 139 11.69 6.38 -25.43
N ILE A 140 10.63 7.19 -25.30
CA ILE A 140 10.17 8.08 -26.38
C ILE A 140 11.27 9.07 -26.75
N VAL A 141 11.90 9.71 -25.75
CA VAL A 141 12.99 10.68 -25.98
C VAL A 141 14.22 9.99 -26.58
N ARG A 142 14.60 8.81 -26.09
CA ARG A 142 15.73 8.02 -26.62
C ARG A 142 15.49 7.66 -28.08
N LEU A 143 14.27 7.23 -28.44
CA LEU A 143 13.90 6.88 -29.81
C LEU A 143 14.03 8.09 -30.74
N GLN A 144 13.59 9.27 -30.30
CA GLN A 144 13.74 10.52 -31.07
C GLN A 144 15.20 10.94 -31.28
N ARG A 145 16.09 10.61 -30.34
CA ARG A 145 17.52 10.96 -30.37
C ARG A 145 18.44 9.84 -30.87
N GLY A 146 17.89 8.68 -31.26
CA GLY A 146 18.69 7.52 -31.67
C GLY A 146 19.56 6.89 -30.57
N LEU A 147 19.23 7.14 -29.29
CA LEU A 147 20.01 6.64 -28.15
C LEU A 147 19.64 5.20 -27.78
N ARG A 148 20.64 4.41 -27.37
CA ARG A 148 20.42 3.04 -26.88
C ARG A 148 19.79 3.04 -25.48
N GLY A 149 19.02 1.99 -25.19
CA GLY A 149 18.44 1.76 -23.87
C GLY A 149 19.47 1.31 -22.82
N PRO A 150 19.10 1.28 -21.54
CA PRO A 150 19.99 0.94 -20.44
C PRO A 150 20.41 -0.53 -20.50
N GLY A 151 21.65 -0.79 -20.08
CA GLY A 151 22.23 -2.13 -19.99
C GLY A 151 21.55 -3.00 -18.92
N TRP A 152 21.90 -4.29 -18.88
CA TRP A 152 21.35 -5.21 -17.86
C TRP A 152 21.74 -4.81 -16.43
N ARG A 153 22.96 -4.29 -16.23
CA ARG A 153 23.46 -3.85 -14.90
C ARG A 153 22.61 -2.72 -14.33
N THR A 154 22.28 -1.71 -15.14
CA THR A 154 21.43 -0.58 -14.73
C THR A 154 20.02 -1.05 -14.38
N ARG A 155 19.48 -2.02 -15.13
CA ARG A 155 18.16 -2.60 -14.83
C ARG A 155 18.17 -3.39 -13.53
N ALA A 156 19.20 -4.20 -13.30
CA ALA A 156 19.36 -4.94 -12.05
C ALA A 156 19.52 -3.99 -10.85
N ALA A 157 20.34 -2.94 -10.99
CA ALA A 157 20.50 -1.91 -9.96
C ALA A 157 19.17 -1.20 -9.65
N LEU A 158 18.38 -0.85 -10.67
CA LEU A 158 17.05 -0.24 -10.47
C LEU A 158 16.12 -1.16 -9.68
N LEU A 159 16.06 -2.46 -10.02
CA LEU A 159 15.23 -3.42 -9.29
C LEU A 159 15.73 -3.58 -7.84
N ALA A 160 17.04 -3.70 -7.65
CA ALA A 160 17.64 -3.80 -6.32
C ALA A 160 17.34 -2.56 -5.46
N LEU A 161 17.36 -1.36 -6.05
CA LEU A 161 17.00 -0.11 -5.37
C LEU A 161 15.52 -0.10 -4.98
N ILE A 162 14.60 -0.50 -5.87
CA ILE A 162 13.17 -0.57 -5.55
C ILE A 162 12.94 -1.51 -4.38
N TRP A 163 13.44 -2.75 -4.45
CA TRP A 163 13.26 -3.74 -3.40
C TRP A 163 13.94 -3.34 -2.09
N GLY A 164 15.19 -2.85 -2.16
CA GLY A 164 15.96 -2.43 -0.98
C GLY A 164 15.32 -1.24 -0.27
N TYR A 165 14.88 -0.24 -1.03
CA TYR A 165 14.16 0.91 -0.48
C TYR A 165 12.82 0.49 0.14
N SER A 166 12.02 -0.32 -0.55
CA SER A 166 10.72 -0.78 -0.01
C SER A 166 10.88 -1.64 1.24
N ALA A 167 11.91 -2.50 1.28
CA ALA A 167 12.25 -3.29 2.46
C ALA A 167 12.60 -2.37 3.63
N LEU A 168 13.49 -1.40 3.41
CA LEU A 168 13.90 -0.43 4.42
C LEU A 168 12.71 0.40 4.94
N ALA A 169 11.85 0.89 4.04
CA ALA A 169 10.67 1.68 4.40
C ALA A 169 9.64 0.88 5.22
N ALA A 170 9.51 -0.42 4.96
CA ALA A 170 8.59 -1.31 5.66
C ALA A 170 9.17 -1.89 6.97
N LEU A 171 10.48 -1.75 7.25
CA LEU A 171 11.12 -2.31 8.46
C LEU A 171 10.42 -1.91 9.76
N PRO A 172 9.99 -0.65 9.98
CA PRO A 172 9.34 -0.28 11.24
C PRO A 172 8.07 -1.08 11.51
N LEU A 173 7.31 -1.45 10.48
CA LEU A 173 6.15 -2.32 10.65
C LEU A 173 6.56 -3.72 11.11
N CYS A 174 7.63 -4.28 10.54
CA CYS A 174 8.14 -5.57 10.99
C CYS A 174 8.52 -5.55 12.48
N VAL A 175 9.06 -4.45 12.98
CA VAL A 175 9.55 -4.34 14.37
C VAL A 175 8.44 -3.98 15.36
N PHE A 176 7.55 -3.04 15.00
CA PHE A 176 6.59 -2.45 15.95
C PHE A 176 5.24 -3.17 16.00
N PHE A 177 4.88 -3.99 15.00
CA PHE A 177 3.72 -4.85 15.13
C PHE A 177 3.93 -5.86 16.24
N ASN A 178 3.00 -5.98 17.19
CA ASN A 178 3.10 -6.91 18.29
C ASN A 178 1.76 -7.58 18.55
N VAL A 179 1.82 -8.82 19.04
CA VAL A 179 0.63 -9.54 19.52
C VAL A 179 0.41 -9.18 20.97
N VAL A 180 -0.74 -8.57 21.28
CA VAL A 180 -1.07 -8.12 22.64
C VAL A 180 -2.48 -8.60 23.01
N PRO A 181 -2.70 -9.10 24.23
CA PRO A 181 -4.04 -9.41 24.69
C PRO A 181 -4.86 -8.12 24.83
N GLN A 182 -6.10 -8.15 24.35
CA GLN A 182 -7.10 -7.10 24.55
C GLN A 182 -8.39 -7.67 25.12
N ARG A 183 -8.99 -6.91 26.03
CA ARG A 183 -10.25 -7.25 26.68
C ARG A 183 -11.34 -6.35 26.11
N PHE A 184 -12.24 -6.93 25.33
CA PHE A 184 -13.35 -6.21 24.71
C PHE A 184 -14.55 -6.14 25.67
N PRO A 185 -15.28 -5.01 25.74
CA PRO A 185 -16.48 -4.90 26.57
C PRO A 185 -17.54 -5.91 26.09
N GLY A 186 -17.84 -6.91 26.94
CA GLY A 186 -18.77 -8.00 26.62
C GLY A 186 -18.10 -9.34 26.28
N ALA A 187 -16.77 -9.44 26.35
CA ALA A 187 -16.03 -10.71 26.29
C ALA A 187 -15.48 -11.08 27.68
N ASP A 188 -15.75 -12.31 28.14
CA ASP A 188 -15.26 -12.81 29.42
C ASP A 188 -13.75 -13.12 29.40
N GLN A 189 -13.18 -13.34 28.20
CA GLN A 189 -11.80 -13.74 27.97
C GLN A 189 -11.00 -12.69 27.18
N GLU A 190 -9.69 -12.65 27.43
CA GLU A 190 -8.73 -11.83 26.67
C GLU A 190 -8.50 -12.44 25.28
N ILE A 191 -8.61 -11.62 24.25
CA ILE A 191 -8.44 -12.02 22.85
C ILE A 191 -7.09 -11.47 22.35
N PRO A 192 -6.21 -12.32 21.79
CA PRO A 192 -4.95 -11.84 21.23
C PRO A 192 -5.21 -11.06 19.95
N ILE A 193 -4.70 -9.84 19.87
CA ILE A 193 -4.75 -9.01 18.65
C ILE A 193 -3.33 -8.70 18.17
N CYS A 194 -3.14 -8.60 16.86
CA CYS A 194 -1.92 -8.06 16.27
C CYS A 194 -2.14 -6.57 15.98
N THR A 195 -1.38 -5.70 16.63
CA THR A 195 -1.55 -4.25 16.55
C THR A 195 -0.19 -3.55 16.54
N LEU A 196 -0.18 -2.34 16.00
CA LEU A 196 1.04 -1.54 15.90
C LEU A 196 1.27 -0.81 17.22
N VAL A 197 2.43 -1.04 17.85
CA VAL A 197 2.78 -0.44 19.14
C VAL A 197 4.02 0.44 18.95
N TRP A 198 3.79 1.73 18.80
CA TRP A 198 4.87 2.72 18.72
C TRP A 198 5.35 3.13 20.11
N PRO A 199 6.68 3.33 20.30
CA PRO A 199 7.23 3.81 21.57
C PRO A 199 6.90 5.29 21.84
N ASN A 200 6.63 6.08 20.80
CA ASN A 200 6.32 7.50 20.89
C ASN A 200 5.41 7.93 19.74
N ILE A 201 4.40 8.75 20.05
CA ILE A 201 3.45 9.33 19.08
C ILE A 201 4.17 10.16 18.01
N ALA A 202 5.23 10.90 18.39
CA ALA A 202 6.00 11.66 17.42
C ALA A 202 6.70 10.75 16.38
N GLY A 203 7.12 9.55 16.80
CA GLY A 203 7.72 8.56 15.92
C GLY A 203 6.70 7.95 14.95
N GLU A 204 5.51 7.64 15.45
CA GLU A 204 4.36 7.18 14.66
C GLU A 204 4.02 8.17 13.55
N ILE A 205 3.72 9.43 13.92
CA ILE A 205 3.37 10.48 12.95
C ILE A 205 4.51 10.72 11.95
N SER A 206 5.76 10.77 12.44
CA SER A 206 6.91 10.99 11.56
C SER A 206 7.06 9.87 10.53
N TRP A 207 6.91 8.61 10.94
CA TRP A 207 6.98 7.48 10.02
C TRP A 207 5.80 7.49 9.05
N ASP A 208 4.57 7.68 9.52
CA ASP A 208 3.37 7.70 8.68
C ASP A 208 3.45 8.80 7.61
N VAL A 209 3.79 10.02 8.00
CA VAL A 209 3.93 11.16 7.07
C VAL A 209 5.06 10.91 6.08
N SER A 210 6.20 10.40 6.53
CA SER A 210 7.34 10.10 5.66
C SER A 210 7.01 8.97 4.69
N PHE A 211 6.38 7.90 5.17
CA PHE A 211 5.99 6.75 4.37
C PHE A 211 4.96 7.14 3.32
N ALA A 212 3.89 7.84 3.72
CA ALA A 212 2.86 8.36 2.81
C ALA A 212 3.46 9.27 1.74
N THR A 213 4.33 10.20 2.14
CA THR A 213 4.94 11.16 1.21
C THR A 213 5.86 10.46 0.21
N LEU A 214 6.77 9.62 0.69
CA LEU A 214 7.82 9.04 -0.16
C LEU A 214 7.35 7.81 -0.95
N ASN A 215 6.41 7.01 -0.43
CA ASN A 215 5.93 5.81 -1.11
C ASN A 215 4.67 6.04 -1.94
N PHE A 216 3.84 7.05 -1.63
CA PHE A 216 2.60 7.31 -2.36
C PHE A 216 2.62 8.65 -3.10
N LEU A 217 2.88 9.76 -2.40
CA LEU A 217 2.75 11.09 -3.00
C LEU A 217 3.80 11.33 -4.10
N VAL A 218 5.08 11.13 -3.79
CA VAL A 218 6.17 11.35 -4.76
C VAL A 218 6.03 10.43 -5.99
N PRO A 219 5.87 9.10 -5.84
CA PRO A 219 5.68 8.22 -7.00
C PRO A 219 4.38 8.52 -7.76
N GLY A 220 3.30 8.86 -7.07
CA GLY A 220 2.03 9.25 -7.68
C GLY A 220 2.17 10.50 -8.56
N LEU A 221 2.89 11.52 -8.07
CA LEU A 221 3.19 12.72 -8.86
C LEU A 221 4.05 12.39 -10.10
N VAL A 222 5.06 11.54 -9.95
CA VAL A 222 5.89 11.07 -11.09
C VAL A 222 5.03 10.37 -12.14
N ILE A 223 4.12 9.49 -11.72
CA ILE A 223 3.17 8.80 -12.61
C ILE A 223 2.32 9.83 -13.37
N VAL A 224 1.67 10.76 -12.65
CA VAL A 224 0.79 11.76 -13.28
C VAL A 224 1.54 12.64 -14.27
N ILE A 225 2.71 13.16 -13.88
CA ILE A 225 3.51 14.05 -14.74
C ILE A 225 3.98 13.32 -15.99
N SER A 226 4.53 12.10 -15.83
CA SER A 226 5.03 11.30 -16.95
C SER A 226 3.91 10.93 -17.93
N TYR A 227 2.74 10.47 -17.44
CA TYR A 227 1.60 10.18 -18.31
C TYR A 227 1.03 11.43 -18.99
N SER A 228 0.98 12.57 -18.29
CA SER A 228 0.55 13.83 -18.90
C SER A 228 1.44 14.22 -20.08
N LYS A 229 2.76 14.09 -19.93
CA LYS A 229 3.73 14.34 -21.03
C LYS A 229 3.59 13.34 -22.16
N ILE A 230 3.43 12.05 -21.87
CA ILE A 230 3.21 11.01 -22.89
C ILE A 230 1.95 11.33 -23.70
N LEU A 231 0.85 11.68 -23.04
CA LEU A 231 -0.40 12.05 -23.70
C LEU A 231 -0.24 13.30 -24.55
N GLN A 232 0.48 14.32 -24.09
CA GLN A 232 0.77 15.52 -24.88
C GLN A 232 1.56 15.20 -26.16
N VAL A 233 2.61 14.39 -26.07
CA VAL A 233 3.41 13.98 -27.24
C VAL A 233 2.57 13.17 -28.22
N ARG A 234 1.81 12.19 -27.72
CA ARG A 234 0.91 11.38 -28.56
C ARG A 234 -0.15 12.25 -29.23
N MET A 235 -0.75 13.18 -28.51
CA MET A 235 -1.74 14.11 -29.06
C MET A 235 -1.12 15.05 -30.09
N PHE A 236 0.08 15.58 -29.87
CA PHE A 236 0.78 16.40 -30.85
C PHE A 236 1.07 15.61 -32.15
N GLN A 237 1.50 14.35 -32.03
CA GLN A 237 1.71 13.46 -33.18
C GLN A 237 0.40 13.17 -33.93
N VAL A 238 -0.68 12.86 -33.20
CA VAL A 238 -2.00 12.63 -33.81
C VAL A 238 -2.53 13.92 -34.45
N LEU A 239 -2.31 15.09 -33.84
CA LEU A 239 -2.66 16.38 -34.42
C LEU A 239 -1.85 16.65 -35.69
N GLN A 240 -0.56 16.34 -35.73
CA GLN A 240 0.26 16.46 -36.95
C GLN A 240 -0.24 15.53 -38.06
N LEU A 241 -0.62 14.29 -37.73
CA LEU A 241 -1.19 13.33 -38.67
C LEU A 241 -2.60 13.74 -39.14
N ASN A 242 -3.44 14.24 -38.23
CA ASN A 242 -4.80 14.71 -38.50
C ASN A 242 -4.87 16.17 -38.98
N PHE A 243 -3.77 16.93 -39.03
CA PHE A 243 -3.73 18.25 -39.69
C PHE A 243 -3.82 18.11 -41.22
N THR A 244 -3.78 16.88 -41.72
CA THR A 244 -4.29 16.53 -43.06
C THR A 244 -5.84 16.65 -43.16
N TRP A 245 -6.55 16.85 -42.04
CA TRP A 245 -8.00 17.08 -41.92
C TRP A 245 -8.28 18.23 -40.91
N ALA A 246 -8.05 19.46 -41.34
CA ALA A 246 -8.18 20.70 -40.56
C ALA A 246 -9.58 20.95 -39.94
N TRP A 247 -9.64 21.85 -38.92
CA TRP A 247 -10.82 22.53 -38.33
C TRP A 247 -11.38 22.08 -36.95
N GLY A 248 -10.56 21.66 -35.98
CA GLY A 248 -11.02 21.29 -34.62
C GLY A 248 -10.30 21.93 -33.42
N MET A 249 -9.49 22.97 -33.60
CA MET A 249 -8.44 23.35 -32.64
C MET A 249 -8.86 24.16 -31.39
N SER A 250 -10.06 24.75 -31.33
CA SER A 250 -10.46 25.62 -30.20
C SER A 250 -11.03 24.85 -29.00
N LYS A 251 -11.56 23.64 -29.18
CA LYS A 251 -12.14 22.84 -28.07
C LYS A 251 -11.08 22.07 -27.26
N VAL A 252 -9.88 21.86 -27.80
CA VAL A 252 -8.91 20.88 -27.26
C VAL A 252 -7.96 21.48 -26.21
N SER A 253 -7.50 22.73 -26.38
CA SER A 253 -6.70 23.43 -25.37
C SER A 253 -7.49 23.67 -24.07
N LEU A 254 -8.79 23.90 -24.20
CA LEU A 254 -9.73 24.06 -23.10
C LEU A 254 -9.86 22.76 -22.28
N VAL A 255 -9.89 21.58 -22.93
CA VAL A 255 -9.97 20.28 -22.24
C VAL A 255 -8.71 19.98 -21.42
N PHE A 256 -7.53 20.35 -21.92
CA PHE A 256 -6.28 20.18 -21.18
C PHE A 256 -6.19 21.10 -19.95
N LYS A 257 -6.60 22.36 -20.10
CA LYS A 257 -6.67 23.33 -19.00
C LYS A 257 -7.67 22.87 -17.94
N LYS A 258 -8.85 22.37 -18.35
CA LYS A 258 -9.88 21.83 -17.44
C LYS A 258 -9.43 20.60 -16.66
N LYS A 259 -8.62 19.70 -17.27
CA LYS A 259 -8.09 18.51 -16.58
C LYS A 259 -6.98 18.85 -15.56
N PHE A 260 -6.16 19.85 -15.87
CA PHE A 260 -5.13 20.35 -14.94
C PHE A 260 -5.75 21.10 -13.75
N GLU A 261 -6.80 21.89 -14.00
CA GLU A 261 -7.59 22.53 -12.95
C GLU A 261 -8.26 21.48 -12.04
N LEU A 262 -8.93 20.46 -12.62
CA LEU A 262 -9.54 19.37 -11.87
C LEU A 262 -8.53 18.65 -10.96
N PHE A 263 -7.29 18.46 -11.44
CA PHE A 263 -6.21 17.82 -10.69
C PHE A 263 -5.75 18.65 -9.48
N SER A 264 -5.64 19.97 -9.63
CA SER A 264 -5.37 20.91 -8.53
C SER A 264 -6.49 20.86 -7.47
N THR A 265 -7.74 20.70 -7.91
CA THR A 265 -8.90 20.59 -7.02
C THR A 265 -8.98 19.25 -6.27
N PHE A 266 -8.49 18.13 -6.84
CA PHE A 266 -8.52 16.80 -6.21
C PHE A 266 -7.38 16.57 -5.18
N PHE A 267 -6.19 17.13 -5.41
CA PHE A 267 -5.06 16.97 -4.47
C PHE A 267 -5.09 17.94 -3.29
N SER A 268 -5.74 19.10 -3.45
CA SER A 268 -5.90 20.08 -2.37
C SER A 268 -6.64 19.54 -1.13
N PRO A 269 -7.75 18.79 -1.22
CA PRO A 269 -8.43 18.26 -0.03
C PRO A 269 -7.66 17.14 0.68
N SER A 270 -6.88 16.31 -0.03
CA SER A 270 -6.03 15.29 0.62
C SER A 270 -4.90 15.92 1.46
N ILE A 271 -4.40 17.08 1.03
CA ILE A 271 -3.41 17.87 1.78
C ILE A 271 -4.09 18.60 2.97
N ARG A 272 -5.34 19.06 2.82
CA ARG A 272 -6.08 19.72 3.91
C ARG A 272 -6.57 18.75 4.98
N ILE A 273 -6.94 17.52 4.63
CA ILE A 273 -7.39 16.50 5.58
C ILE A 273 -6.23 16.04 6.50
N HIS A 274 -5.00 16.02 5.99
CA HIS A 274 -3.80 15.71 6.80
C HIS A 274 -3.22 16.89 7.58
N LEU A 275 -3.65 18.13 7.28
CA LEU A 275 -3.27 19.32 8.07
C LEU A 275 -4.31 19.66 9.16
N LEU A 276 -5.46 18.97 9.17
CA LEU A 276 -6.58 19.17 10.11
C LEU A 276 -6.75 18.00 11.10
N TRP A 277 -5.78 17.10 11.17
CA TRP A 277 -5.66 16.04 12.17
C TRP A 277 -4.25 16.11 12.76
#